data_AF-A0A2R5FJY3-F1
#
_entry.id   AF-A0A2R5FJY3-F1
#
_cell.length_a   1.000
_cell.length_b   1.000
_cell.length_c   1.000
_cell.angle_alpha   90.00
_cell.angle_beta   90.00
_cell.angle_gamma   90.00
#
_symmetry.space_group_name_H-M   'P 1'
#
loop_
_entity.id
_entity.type
_entity.pdbx_description
1 polymer ?
#
loop_
_entity_poly.entity_id
_entity_poly.type
_entity_poly.pdbx_seq_one_letter_code
_entity_poly.pdbx_strand_id
1 'polypeptide(L)'
;MLIFSVLNSDRLTPIAAIPMHTPEEAIAELEYAVKVLGLKAIQIPGHIRRPIPAFEKYGEEVANEAIWIDTFGLDSKYDYDPFWAKCVELKVVPTTHSSGMGWINRRSISNYQYNHIGHFASAGEALCKSLFFGGVTHRFPTLKFAFLEGGAAWGASLYTDLIWHWDTRNKDHLVENNNPANVNYEELLEFYTRYGGELVHGRLDQLGSGLGFHADLVSPLEPGDLDEFALAGVTKPEDIRDRFLNHFYFGTESDDTRVAQAFNRKANPYGDAYGGQSQRVKAFLGSDSGHWDVPDITAIAANTYSMVERKIITEEDLQYFLSIHPLELYTSLNRDFFKGTAVEKTADEFLAGKLS
;
A
#
# COMPACT_ATOMS: atom_id res chain seq x y z
N MET A 1 -28.19 7.63 -3.61
CA MET A 1 -27.35 7.39 -2.42
C MET A 1 -27.50 8.48 -1.36
N LEU A 2 -27.39 9.77 -1.70
CA LEU A 2 -27.51 10.91 -0.76
C LEU A 2 -28.83 10.95 0.07
N ILE A 3 -29.97 10.57 -0.49
CA ILE A 3 -31.25 10.56 0.26
C ILE A 3 -31.27 9.45 1.33
N PHE A 4 -30.58 8.32 1.10
CA PHE A 4 -30.55 7.17 2.01
C PHE A 4 -29.61 7.41 3.21
N SER A 5 -28.54 8.19 3.02
CA SER A 5 -27.60 8.53 4.10
C SER A 5 -28.18 9.53 5.10
N VAL A 6 -29.11 10.40 4.71
CA VAL A 6 -29.73 11.36 5.64
C VAL A 6 -30.61 10.65 6.68
N LEU A 7 -31.29 9.56 6.30
CA LEU A 7 -32.16 8.78 7.19
C LEU A 7 -31.41 7.82 8.13
N ASN A 8 -30.13 7.51 7.85
CA ASN A 8 -29.28 6.61 8.65
C ASN A 8 -27.90 7.23 8.91
N SER A 9 -27.86 8.54 9.14
CA SER A 9 -26.62 9.32 9.28
C SER A 9 -25.79 8.94 10.51
N ASP A 10 -26.39 8.25 11.48
CA ASP A 10 -25.71 7.64 12.63
C ASP A 10 -24.90 6.38 12.26
N ARG A 11 -25.08 5.82 11.06
CA ARG A 11 -24.46 4.55 10.60
C ARG A 11 -23.81 4.62 9.23
N LEU A 12 -24.27 5.51 8.36
CA LEU A 12 -23.77 5.66 6.99
C LEU A 12 -23.17 7.06 6.80
N THR A 13 -21.92 7.09 6.31
CA THR A 13 -21.22 8.34 5.96
C THR A 13 -20.89 8.31 4.46
N PRO A 14 -21.29 9.33 3.67
CA PRO A 14 -20.83 9.45 2.29
C PRO A 14 -19.33 9.76 2.22
N ILE A 15 -18.68 9.24 1.19
CA ILE A 15 -17.25 9.43 0.94
C ILE A 15 -17.05 10.38 -0.24
N ALA A 16 -16.13 11.34 -0.12
CA ALA A 16 -15.78 12.24 -1.20
C ALA A 16 -14.74 11.58 -2.11
N ALA A 17 -15.04 11.43 -3.41
CA ALA A 17 -14.06 10.97 -4.38
C ALA A 17 -13.21 12.17 -4.85
N ILE A 18 -11.91 12.11 -4.62
CA ILE A 18 -10.98 13.21 -4.88
C ILE A 18 -10.18 12.90 -6.16
N PRO A 19 -10.26 13.74 -7.20
CA PRO A 19 -9.44 13.58 -8.39
C PRO A 19 -7.98 13.90 -8.06
N MET A 20 -7.06 13.20 -8.70
CA MET A 20 -5.62 13.28 -8.40
C MET A 20 -4.78 13.43 -9.68
N HIS A 21 -5.29 14.01 -10.77
CA HIS A 21 -4.46 14.31 -11.95
C HIS A 21 -3.47 15.44 -11.68
N THR A 22 -3.79 16.39 -10.81
CA THR A 22 -2.87 17.45 -10.34
C THR A 22 -3.05 17.68 -8.83
N PRO A 23 -2.02 18.15 -8.12
CA PRO A 23 -2.18 18.55 -6.72
C PRO A 23 -3.21 19.68 -6.55
N GLU A 24 -3.25 20.63 -7.48
CA GLU A 24 -4.13 21.81 -7.40
C GLU A 24 -5.62 21.43 -7.47
N GLU A 25 -6.01 20.55 -8.42
CA GLU A 25 -7.40 20.09 -8.51
C GLU A 25 -7.78 19.23 -7.29
N ALA A 26 -6.84 18.41 -6.80
CA ALA A 26 -7.07 17.54 -5.65
C ALA A 26 -7.33 18.36 -4.40
N ILE A 27 -6.54 19.42 -4.18
CA ILE A 27 -6.71 20.35 -3.07
C ILE A 27 -8.03 21.11 -3.19
N ALA A 28 -8.38 21.60 -4.39
CA ALA A 28 -9.61 22.35 -4.60
C ALA A 28 -10.86 21.49 -4.30
N GLU A 29 -10.90 20.25 -4.82
CA GLU A 29 -12.01 19.33 -4.55
C GLU A 29 -12.04 18.92 -3.07
N LEU A 30 -10.88 18.68 -2.47
CA LEU A 30 -10.79 18.33 -1.05
C LEU A 30 -11.33 19.44 -0.15
N GLU A 31 -10.96 20.70 -0.43
CA GLU A 31 -11.48 21.86 0.31
C GLU A 31 -12.99 22.01 0.12
N TYR A 32 -13.49 21.82 -1.10
CA TYR A 32 -14.93 21.87 -1.36
C TYR A 32 -15.67 20.76 -0.59
N ALA A 33 -15.21 19.51 -0.67
CA ALA A 33 -15.80 18.37 0.01
C ALA A 33 -15.84 18.55 1.54
N VAL A 34 -14.75 19.02 2.15
CA VAL A 34 -14.68 19.17 3.61
C VAL A 34 -15.36 20.46 4.08
N LYS A 35 -15.00 21.61 3.51
CA LYS A 35 -15.43 22.93 4.03
C LYS A 35 -16.84 23.32 3.59
N VAL A 36 -17.26 22.89 2.39
CA VAL A 36 -18.57 23.28 1.83
C VAL A 36 -19.60 22.17 2.04
N LEU A 37 -19.26 20.91 1.74
CA LEU A 37 -20.18 19.79 1.88
C LEU A 37 -20.19 19.16 3.29
N GLY A 38 -19.19 19.47 4.12
CA GLY A 38 -19.08 18.91 5.48
C GLY A 38 -18.72 17.42 5.51
N LEU A 39 -18.14 16.89 4.42
CA LEU A 39 -17.72 15.49 4.36
C LEU A 39 -16.46 15.27 5.19
N LYS A 40 -16.40 14.14 5.88
CA LYS A 40 -15.29 13.76 6.78
C LYS A 40 -14.48 12.55 6.32
N ALA A 41 -14.94 11.87 5.27
CA ALA A 41 -14.29 10.71 4.67
C ALA A 41 -13.97 10.99 3.20
N ILE A 42 -12.79 10.58 2.76
CA ILE A 42 -12.31 10.79 1.39
C ILE A 42 -11.77 9.50 0.80
N GLN A 43 -11.91 9.37 -0.52
CA GLN A 43 -11.29 8.34 -1.34
C GLN A 43 -10.46 9.02 -2.42
N ILE A 44 -9.19 8.63 -2.54
CA ILE A 44 -8.32 8.95 -3.66
C ILE A 44 -8.19 7.72 -4.57
N PRO A 45 -7.91 7.88 -5.86
CA PRO A 45 -7.38 6.78 -6.65
C PRO A 45 -6.04 6.30 -6.06
N GLY A 46 -5.69 5.04 -6.34
CA GLY A 46 -4.39 4.45 -5.98
C GLY A 46 -3.28 4.78 -6.98
N HIS A 47 -3.66 5.25 -8.17
CA HIS A 47 -2.75 5.67 -9.21
C HIS A 47 -3.51 6.45 -10.27
N ILE A 48 -2.76 7.08 -11.17
CA ILE A 48 -3.28 7.57 -12.44
C ILE A 48 -2.42 7.08 -13.60
N ARG A 49 -3.06 6.95 -14.75
CA ARG A 49 -2.39 6.63 -16.00
C ARG A 49 -1.90 7.92 -16.63
N ARG A 50 -0.59 8.00 -16.85
CA ARG A 50 0.05 9.14 -17.50
C ARG A 50 0.58 8.70 -18.86
N PRO A 51 0.28 9.39 -19.96
CA PRO A 51 0.94 9.14 -21.23
C PRO A 51 2.46 9.31 -21.09
N ILE A 52 3.22 8.45 -21.75
CA ILE A 52 4.67 8.63 -21.89
C ILE A 52 4.89 9.72 -22.95
N PRO A 53 5.54 10.86 -22.63
CA PRO A 53 5.62 12.01 -23.54
C PRO A 53 6.16 11.69 -24.94
N ALA A 54 7.09 10.73 -25.03
CA ALA A 54 7.68 10.30 -26.30
C ALA A 54 6.66 9.70 -27.29
N PHE A 55 5.52 9.20 -26.80
CA PHE A 55 4.49 8.54 -27.60
C PHE A 55 3.28 9.43 -27.92
N GLU A 56 3.13 10.60 -27.29
CA GLU A 56 2.02 11.53 -27.55
C GLU A 56 1.95 11.98 -29.02
N LYS A 57 3.09 12.06 -29.70
CA LYS A 57 3.20 12.40 -31.13
C LYS A 57 2.52 11.40 -32.07
N TYR A 58 2.17 10.21 -31.60
CA TYR A 58 1.50 9.16 -32.39
C TYR A 58 -0.03 9.18 -32.27
N GLY A 59 -0.60 10.15 -31.54
CA GLY A 59 -2.03 10.31 -31.36
C GLY A 59 -2.56 9.73 -30.06
N GLU A 60 -3.80 10.08 -29.71
CA GLU A 60 -4.42 9.79 -28.41
C GLU A 60 -4.57 8.28 -28.14
N GLU A 61 -4.91 7.49 -29.15
CA GLU A 61 -5.06 6.03 -29.02
C GLU A 61 -3.75 5.37 -28.57
N VAL A 62 -2.62 5.76 -29.19
CA VAL A 62 -1.29 5.25 -28.80
C VAL A 62 -0.88 5.79 -27.44
N ALA A 63 -1.14 7.07 -27.16
CA ALA A 63 -0.81 7.70 -25.89
C ALA A 63 -1.55 7.06 -24.68
N ASN A 64 -2.79 6.60 -24.90
CA ASN A 64 -3.59 5.94 -23.87
C ASN A 64 -3.12 4.52 -23.53
N GLU A 65 -2.37 3.88 -24.43
CA GLU A 65 -1.76 2.56 -24.20
C GLU A 65 -0.29 2.66 -23.76
N ALA A 66 0.45 3.63 -24.30
CA ALA A 66 1.83 3.93 -23.95
C ALA A 66 1.89 4.82 -22.70
N ILE A 67 1.53 4.21 -21.56
CA ILE A 67 1.41 4.90 -20.27
C ILE A 67 2.46 4.43 -19.26
N TRP A 68 2.67 5.25 -18.24
CA TRP A 68 3.25 4.82 -16.96
C TRP A 68 2.23 5.06 -15.83
N ILE A 69 2.42 4.32 -14.74
CA ILE A 69 1.55 4.34 -13.57
C ILE A 69 2.17 5.30 -12.55
N ASP A 70 1.55 6.45 -12.38
CA ASP A 70 1.93 7.48 -11.42
C ASP A 70 1.16 7.27 -10.12
N THR A 71 1.88 7.14 -9.00
CA THR A 71 1.37 6.74 -7.68
C THR A 71 1.56 7.83 -6.64
N PHE A 72 1.67 9.10 -7.05
CA PHE A 72 1.61 10.28 -6.17
C PHE A 72 2.71 10.40 -5.09
N GLY A 73 3.71 9.53 -5.10
CA GLY A 73 4.86 9.54 -4.20
C GLY A 73 6.16 9.52 -5.00
N LEU A 74 6.93 8.43 -4.85
CA LEU A 74 8.14 8.19 -5.62
C LEU A 74 7.89 8.34 -7.13
N ASP A 75 8.76 9.12 -7.79
CA ASP A 75 8.74 9.40 -9.22
C ASP A 75 7.43 9.99 -9.76
N SER A 76 6.58 10.57 -8.93
CA SER A 76 5.35 11.20 -9.45
C SER A 76 5.65 12.39 -10.37
N LYS A 77 4.79 12.64 -11.37
CA LYS A 77 4.95 13.78 -12.29
C LYS A 77 4.92 15.13 -11.57
N TYR A 78 4.15 15.22 -10.49
CA TYR A 78 3.97 16.43 -9.70
C TYR A 78 4.33 16.16 -8.25
N ASP A 79 4.66 17.22 -7.52
CA ASP A 79 4.81 17.16 -6.07
C ASP A 79 3.43 17.17 -5.39
N TYR A 80 3.05 16.06 -4.76
CA TYR A 80 1.79 15.92 -4.02
C TYR A 80 1.92 16.25 -2.53
N ASP A 81 3.10 16.66 -2.04
CA ASP A 81 3.27 17.10 -0.65
C ASP A 81 2.26 18.19 -0.22
N PRO A 82 1.93 19.20 -1.07
CA PRO A 82 0.87 20.16 -0.74
C PRO A 82 -0.50 19.51 -0.51
N PHE A 83 -0.82 18.44 -1.23
CA PHE A 83 -2.05 17.68 -1.05
C PHE A 83 -2.03 16.88 0.26
N TRP A 84 -0.91 16.20 0.56
CA TRP A 84 -0.74 15.48 1.83
C TRP A 84 -0.84 16.40 3.03
N ALA A 85 -0.20 17.58 2.96
CA ALA A 85 -0.32 18.63 3.96
C ALA A 85 -1.78 19.07 4.15
N LYS A 86 -2.53 19.22 3.04
CA LYS A 86 -3.94 19.60 3.08
C LYS A 86 -4.81 18.52 3.74
N CYS A 87 -4.55 17.23 3.52
CA CYS A 87 -5.24 16.16 4.23
C CYS A 87 -5.05 16.25 5.75
N VAL A 88 -3.83 16.56 6.20
CA VAL A 88 -3.55 16.80 7.63
C VAL A 88 -4.28 18.04 8.15
N GLU A 89 -4.20 19.17 7.43
CA GLU A 89 -4.90 20.42 7.78
C GLU A 89 -6.41 20.21 7.97
N LEU A 90 -7.02 19.47 7.04
CA LEU A 90 -8.47 19.20 7.01
C LEU A 90 -8.87 17.99 7.83
N LYS A 91 -7.91 17.32 8.48
CA LYS A 91 -8.11 16.18 9.37
C LYS A 91 -8.82 15.01 8.71
N VAL A 92 -8.48 14.73 7.46
CA VAL A 92 -9.04 13.63 6.67
C VAL A 92 -7.97 12.61 6.34
N VAL A 93 -8.36 11.35 6.38
CA VAL A 93 -7.48 10.21 6.11
C VAL A 93 -7.74 9.74 4.68
N PRO A 94 -6.72 9.73 3.79
CA PRO A 94 -6.86 9.16 2.46
C PRO A 94 -7.16 7.66 2.52
N THR A 95 -8.30 7.28 1.95
CA THR A 95 -8.58 5.87 1.60
C THR A 95 -8.40 5.69 0.10
N THR A 96 -7.99 4.51 -0.34
CA THR A 96 -7.81 4.20 -1.76
C THR A 96 -8.56 2.94 -2.13
N HIS A 97 -9.20 3.01 -3.29
CA HIS A 97 -9.87 1.90 -3.93
C HIS A 97 -9.69 2.09 -5.44
N SER A 98 -8.91 1.22 -6.07
CA SER A 98 -8.51 1.37 -7.48
C SER A 98 -8.11 0.07 -8.13
N SER A 99 -8.53 -0.09 -9.37
CA SER A 99 -8.30 -1.32 -10.13
C SER A 99 -6.92 -1.35 -10.79
N GLY A 100 -6.13 -2.38 -10.49
CA GLY A 100 -4.92 -2.73 -11.26
C GLY A 100 -5.22 -3.50 -12.57
N MET A 101 -6.49 -3.66 -12.96
CA MET A 101 -6.83 -4.33 -14.22
C MET A 101 -6.37 -3.49 -15.40
N GLY A 102 -5.87 -4.16 -16.45
CA GLY A 102 -5.29 -3.50 -17.61
C GLY A 102 -3.78 -3.23 -17.46
N TRP A 103 -3.16 -3.53 -16.32
CA TRP A 103 -1.71 -3.46 -16.18
C TRP A 103 -1.00 -4.63 -16.87
N ILE A 104 0.31 -4.51 -17.08
CA ILE A 104 1.16 -5.63 -17.50
C ILE A 104 0.92 -6.78 -16.52
N ASN A 105 0.62 -8.00 -17.03
CA ASN A 105 0.17 -9.20 -16.30
C ASN A 105 -1.32 -9.27 -15.87
N ARG A 106 -2.16 -8.29 -16.25
CA ARG A 106 -3.61 -8.25 -15.99
C ARG A 106 -4.42 -7.77 -17.20
N ARG A 107 -4.02 -8.23 -18.40
CA ARG A 107 -4.59 -7.86 -19.72
C ARG A 107 -5.08 -9.06 -20.53
N SER A 108 -5.63 -10.08 -19.88
CA SER A 108 -6.30 -11.15 -20.63
C SER A 108 -7.51 -10.57 -21.37
N ILE A 109 -7.53 -10.76 -22.69
CA ILE A 109 -8.61 -10.27 -23.57
C ILE A 109 -9.88 -11.13 -23.50
N SER A 110 -9.81 -12.28 -22.83
CA SER A 110 -10.89 -13.27 -22.81
C SER A 110 -11.26 -13.79 -21.42
N ASN A 111 -10.53 -13.39 -20.37
CA ASN A 111 -10.77 -13.89 -19.01
C ASN A 111 -10.78 -12.74 -17.99
N TYR A 112 -11.97 -12.35 -17.56
CA TYR A 112 -12.17 -11.35 -16.52
C TYR A 112 -11.52 -11.74 -15.19
N GLN A 113 -11.67 -13.00 -14.75
CA GLN A 113 -11.13 -13.47 -13.48
C GLN A 113 -9.61 -13.37 -13.42
N TYR A 114 -8.92 -13.64 -14.53
CA TYR A 114 -7.47 -13.44 -14.63
C TYR A 114 -7.08 -11.97 -14.37
N ASN A 115 -7.85 -11.03 -14.90
CA ASN A 115 -7.59 -9.61 -14.69
C ASN A 115 -7.98 -9.17 -13.28
N HIS A 116 -9.11 -9.67 -12.77
CA HIS A 116 -9.73 -9.26 -11.51
C HIS A 116 -8.99 -9.77 -10.27
N ILE A 117 -8.61 -11.05 -10.21
CA ILE A 117 -8.04 -11.64 -8.99
C ILE A 117 -6.76 -10.90 -8.55
N GLY A 118 -6.80 -10.22 -7.39
CA GLY A 118 -5.66 -9.52 -6.79
C GLY A 118 -5.36 -8.12 -7.37
N HIS A 119 -6.25 -7.57 -8.19
CA HIS A 119 -6.03 -6.27 -8.82
C HIS A 119 -6.02 -5.09 -7.83
N PHE A 120 -6.88 -5.09 -6.80
CA PHE A 120 -6.88 -4.08 -5.74
C PHE A 120 -5.59 -4.12 -4.91
N ALA A 121 -5.16 -5.32 -4.52
CA ALA A 121 -3.88 -5.53 -3.83
C ALA A 121 -2.70 -4.97 -4.66
N SER A 122 -2.67 -5.21 -5.97
CA SER A 122 -1.59 -4.72 -6.83
C SER A 122 -1.55 -3.19 -6.92
N ALA A 123 -2.71 -2.54 -7.06
CA ALA A 123 -2.80 -1.09 -7.09
C ALA A 123 -2.43 -0.47 -5.73
N GLY A 124 -2.93 -1.06 -4.64
CA GLY A 124 -2.61 -0.63 -3.29
C GLY A 124 -1.13 -0.80 -2.94
N GLU A 125 -0.52 -1.92 -3.33
CA GLU A 125 0.91 -2.20 -3.11
C GLU A 125 1.80 -1.19 -3.84
N ALA A 126 1.46 -0.85 -5.08
CA ALA A 126 2.19 0.16 -5.85
C ALA A 126 2.18 1.53 -5.14
N LEU A 127 1.00 1.99 -4.70
CA LEU A 127 0.88 3.23 -3.95
C LEU A 127 1.60 3.15 -2.60
N CYS A 128 1.44 2.07 -1.85
CA CYS A 128 2.07 1.89 -0.54
C CYS A 128 3.60 2.01 -0.63
N LYS A 129 4.22 1.33 -1.61
CA LYS A 129 5.67 1.45 -1.88
C LYS A 129 6.05 2.87 -2.27
N SER A 130 5.26 3.51 -3.15
CA SER A 130 5.50 4.88 -3.59
C SER A 130 5.48 5.89 -2.45
N LEU A 131 4.52 5.76 -1.52
CA LEU A 131 4.42 6.61 -0.33
C LEU A 131 5.58 6.36 0.65
N PHE A 132 5.98 5.10 0.82
CA PHE A 132 7.08 4.72 1.71
C PHE A 132 8.43 5.18 1.17
N PHE A 133 8.84 4.67 0.00
CA PHE A 133 10.13 4.98 -0.62
C PHE A 133 10.21 6.43 -1.10
N GLY A 134 9.09 7.04 -1.50
CA GLY A 134 9.02 8.47 -1.83
C GLY A 134 9.10 9.39 -0.61
N GLY A 135 9.16 8.85 0.62
CA GLY A 135 9.35 9.60 1.86
C GLY A 135 8.12 10.35 2.37
N VAL A 136 6.93 10.08 1.82
CA VAL A 136 5.69 10.73 2.28
C VAL A 136 5.41 10.38 3.74
N THR A 137 5.60 9.11 4.12
CA THR A 137 5.46 8.66 5.51
C THR A 137 6.47 9.33 6.46
N HIS A 138 7.64 9.68 5.94
CA HIS A 138 8.67 10.39 6.71
C HIS A 138 8.34 11.87 6.91
N ARG A 139 7.90 12.55 5.85
CA ARG A 139 7.56 13.98 5.88
C ARG A 139 6.23 14.28 6.57
N PHE A 140 5.28 13.34 6.54
CA PHE A 140 3.94 13.47 7.13
C PHE A 140 3.68 12.40 8.20
N PRO A 141 4.38 12.43 9.34
CA PRO A 141 4.37 11.35 10.35
C PRO A 141 3.01 11.10 11.02
N THR A 142 2.06 12.04 10.92
CA THR A 142 0.71 11.90 11.48
C THR A 142 -0.33 11.40 10.48
N LEU A 143 -0.03 11.43 9.17
CA LEU A 143 -1.00 11.09 8.13
C LEU A 143 -1.09 9.57 7.96
N LYS A 144 -2.31 9.02 7.93
CA LYS A 144 -2.55 7.58 7.72
C LYS A 144 -3.14 7.33 6.35
N PHE A 145 -3.03 6.10 5.88
CA PHE A 145 -3.56 5.66 4.59
C PHE A 145 -4.28 4.32 4.76
N ALA A 146 -5.43 4.17 4.11
CA ALA A 146 -6.18 2.92 4.08
C ALA A 146 -6.34 2.38 2.66
N PHE A 147 -5.98 1.13 2.45
CA PHE A 147 -6.09 0.42 1.18
C PHE A 147 -7.30 -0.53 1.23
N LEU A 148 -8.35 -0.23 0.48
CA LEU A 148 -9.62 -0.95 0.56
C LEU A 148 -9.63 -2.18 -0.35
N GLU A 149 -10.34 -3.23 0.06
CA GLU A 149 -10.68 -4.45 -0.70
C GLU A 149 -9.52 -5.33 -1.22
N GLY A 150 -8.26 -4.91 -1.05
CA GLY A 150 -7.09 -5.71 -1.41
C GLY A 150 -6.81 -6.87 -0.45
N GLY A 151 -7.46 -6.90 0.72
CA GLY A 151 -7.11 -7.80 1.83
C GLY A 151 -5.83 -7.37 2.54
N ALA A 152 -5.51 -8.00 3.68
CA ALA A 152 -4.36 -7.62 4.50
C ALA A 152 -3.11 -8.49 4.32
N ALA A 153 -3.21 -9.61 3.60
CA ALA A 153 -2.11 -10.54 3.45
C ALA A 153 -0.92 -9.94 2.67
N TRP A 154 -1.19 -9.20 1.59
CA TRP A 154 -0.14 -8.52 0.84
C TRP A 154 0.54 -7.42 1.66
N GLY A 155 -0.20 -6.76 2.56
CA GLY A 155 0.35 -5.77 3.49
C GLY A 155 1.34 -6.40 4.47
N ALA A 156 1.02 -7.61 4.97
CA ALA A 156 1.92 -8.38 5.84
C ALA A 156 3.18 -8.86 5.10
N SER A 157 3.03 -9.32 3.85
CA SER A 157 4.16 -9.65 2.99
C SER A 157 5.04 -8.43 2.73
N LEU A 158 4.46 -7.31 2.29
CA LEU A 158 5.20 -6.09 2.01
C LEU A 158 5.94 -5.55 3.25
N TYR A 159 5.31 -5.57 4.42
CA TYR A 159 5.96 -5.20 5.67
C TYR A 159 7.23 -6.01 5.93
N THR A 160 7.11 -7.33 5.76
CA THR A 160 8.22 -8.27 5.96
C THR A 160 9.30 -8.05 4.91
N ASP A 161 8.91 -7.88 3.66
CA ASP A 161 9.82 -7.65 2.54
C ASP A 161 10.62 -6.35 2.74
N LEU A 162 10.00 -5.26 3.19
CA LEU A 162 10.72 -3.99 3.44
C LEU A 162 11.85 -4.15 4.46
N ILE A 163 11.61 -4.90 5.54
CA ILE A 163 12.62 -5.17 6.58
C ILE A 163 13.75 -6.02 6.01
N TRP A 164 13.42 -7.12 5.33
CA TRP A 164 14.45 -8.01 4.77
C TRP A 164 15.27 -7.36 3.65
N HIS A 165 14.64 -6.50 2.84
CA HIS A 165 15.36 -5.73 1.82
C HIS A 165 16.26 -4.67 2.45
N TRP A 166 15.89 -4.09 3.59
CA TRP A 166 16.82 -3.24 4.32
C TRP A 166 18.03 -4.02 4.82
N ASP A 167 17.83 -5.21 5.42
CA ASP A 167 18.92 -6.04 5.95
C ASP A 167 19.93 -6.48 4.86
N THR A 168 19.48 -6.58 3.61
CA THR A 168 20.26 -7.12 2.48
C THR A 168 20.57 -6.11 1.40
N ARG A 169 20.09 -4.87 1.53
CA ARG A 169 20.16 -3.88 0.45
C ARG A 169 20.11 -2.43 0.89
N ASN A 170 20.41 -2.14 2.15
CA ASN A 170 20.74 -0.78 2.58
C ASN A 170 22.06 -0.29 1.96
N LYS A 171 22.36 1.00 2.11
CA LYS A 171 23.56 1.65 1.57
C LYS A 171 24.87 0.88 1.84
N ASP A 172 25.09 0.47 3.09
CA ASP A 172 26.33 -0.19 3.49
C ASP A 172 26.38 -1.60 2.88
N HIS A 173 25.29 -2.36 2.97
CA HIS A 173 25.19 -3.71 2.43
C HIS A 173 25.35 -3.74 0.91
N LEU A 174 24.85 -2.71 0.22
CA LEU A 174 25.02 -2.54 -1.23
C LEU A 174 26.49 -2.52 -1.64
N VAL A 175 27.31 -1.76 -0.93
CA VAL A 175 28.74 -1.61 -1.23
C VAL A 175 29.52 -2.84 -0.78
N GLU A 176 29.20 -3.39 0.39
CA GLU A 176 29.95 -4.51 0.98
C GLU A 176 29.66 -5.84 0.27
N ASN A 177 28.38 -6.14 0.01
CA ASN A 177 27.95 -7.48 -0.38
C ASN A 177 27.35 -7.56 -1.78
N ASN A 178 26.78 -6.46 -2.29
CA ASN A 178 26.04 -6.46 -3.56
C ASN A 178 26.72 -5.63 -4.64
N ASN A 179 27.96 -5.21 -4.44
CA ASN A 179 28.71 -4.43 -5.42
C ASN A 179 29.20 -5.35 -6.55
N PRO A 180 28.70 -5.20 -7.80
CA PRO A 180 29.14 -6.03 -8.92
C PRO A 180 30.66 -5.92 -9.19
N ALA A 181 31.29 -4.81 -8.83
CA ALA A 181 32.74 -4.62 -8.96
C ALA A 181 33.56 -5.58 -8.08
N ASN A 182 32.96 -6.17 -7.04
CA ASN A 182 33.62 -7.17 -6.19
C ASN A 182 33.72 -8.55 -6.86
N VAL A 183 33.04 -8.77 -7.99
CA VAL A 183 33.10 -10.04 -8.73
C VAL A 183 34.37 -10.09 -9.57
N ASN A 184 35.16 -11.15 -9.42
CA ASN A 184 36.28 -11.43 -10.32
C ASN A 184 35.75 -11.87 -11.69
N TYR A 185 35.53 -10.90 -12.59
CA TYR A 185 34.95 -11.14 -13.90
C TYR A 185 35.81 -12.07 -14.77
N GLU A 186 37.14 -11.97 -14.68
CA GLU A 186 38.05 -12.80 -15.47
C GLU A 186 37.92 -14.29 -15.09
N GLU A 187 37.90 -14.58 -13.80
CA GLU A 187 37.73 -15.95 -13.28
C GLU A 187 36.32 -16.49 -13.54
N LEU A 188 35.29 -15.64 -13.42
CA LEU A 188 33.92 -16.02 -13.78
C LEU A 188 33.81 -16.38 -15.27
N LEU A 189 34.42 -15.58 -16.14
CA LEU A 189 34.50 -15.83 -17.58
C LEU A 189 35.26 -17.13 -17.89
N GLU A 190 36.35 -17.42 -17.18
CA GLU A 190 37.10 -18.67 -17.31
C GLU A 190 36.20 -19.87 -16.97
N PHE A 191 35.48 -19.82 -15.84
CA PHE A 191 34.58 -20.90 -15.44
C PHE A 191 33.47 -21.13 -16.46
N TYR A 192 32.83 -20.08 -16.97
CA TYR A 192 31.81 -20.23 -18.01
C TYR A 192 32.39 -20.80 -19.31
N THR A 193 33.59 -20.36 -19.71
CA THR A 193 34.26 -20.89 -20.90
C THR A 193 34.57 -22.38 -20.76
N ARG A 194 35.04 -22.81 -19.59
CA ARG A 194 35.46 -24.19 -19.34
C ARG A 194 34.30 -25.15 -19.07
N TYR A 195 33.27 -24.68 -18.38
CA TYR A 195 32.22 -25.54 -17.82
C TYR A 195 30.80 -25.22 -18.30
N GLY A 196 30.57 -24.06 -18.94
CA GLY A 196 29.23 -23.61 -19.31
C GLY A 196 28.58 -24.36 -20.48
N GLY A 197 29.39 -25.00 -21.35
CA GLY A 197 28.90 -25.81 -22.46
C GLY A 197 27.96 -25.06 -23.42
N GLU A 198 26.95 -25.76 -23.95
CA GLU A 198 25.97 -25.16 -24.89
C GLU A 198 25.15 -24.02 -24.26
N LEU A 199 25.03 -23.96 -22.93
CA LEU A 199 24.25 -22.94 -22.24
C LEU A 199 24.87 -21.53 -22.31
N VAL A 200 26.14 -21.39 -22.67
CA VAL A 200 26.81 -20.06 -22.76
C VAL A 200 27.39 -19.77 -24.15
N HIS A 201 27.19 -20.68 -25.10
CA HIS A 201 27.72 -20.53 -26.45
C HIS A 201 27.19 -19.25 -27.11
N GLY A 202 28.11 -18.37 -27.52
CA GLY A 202 27.77 -17.10 -28.18
C GLY A 202 27.19 -16.03 -27.25
N ARG A 203 27.30 -16.20 -25.92
CA ARG A 203 26.76 -15.26 -24.91
C ARG A 203 27.77 -14.89 -23.82
N LEU A 204 29.04 -15.25 -23.97
CA LEU A 204 30.07 -14.95 -22.96
C LEU A 204 30.33 -13.43 -22.82
N ASP A 205 30.03 -12.65 -23.85
CA ASP A 205 30.06 -11.18 -23.85
C ASP A 205 28.87 -10.54 -23.12
N GLN A 206 27.86 -11.33 -22.74
CA GLN A 206 26.64 -10.89 -22.03
C GLN A 206 26.67 -11.25 -20.54
N LEU A 207 27.82 -11.70 -20.02
CA LEU A 207 27.95 -11.99 -18.59
C LEU A 207 27.71 -10.72 -17.78
N GLY A 208 26.82 -10.82 -16.77
CA GLY A 208 26.41 -9.67 -15.95
C GLY A 208 25.25 -8.85 -16.54
N SER A 209 24.83 -9.06 -17.80
CA SER A 209 23.76 -8.28 -18.42
C SER A 209 22.34 -8.85 -18.18
N GLY A 210 22.15 -9.63 -17.11
CA GLY A 210 20.90 -10.38 -16.85
C GLY A 210 19.65 -9.50 -16.68
N LEU A 211 19.83 -8.22 -16.32
CA LEU A 211 18.76 -7.22 -16.20
C LEU A 211 18.51 -6.45 -17.51
N GLY A 212 19.22 -6.78 -18.59
CA GLY A 212 19.11 -6.11 -19.89
C GLY A 212 19.32 -4.61 -19.78
N PHE A 213 18.48 -3.83 -20.45
CA PHE A 213 18.59 -2.36 -20.48
C PHE A 213 18.43 -1.69 -19.10
N HIS A 214 17.92 -2.41 -18.09
CA HIS A 214 17.76 -1.88 -16.75
C HIS A 214 19.03 -1.94 -15.91
N ALA A 215 20.03 -2.74 -16.30
CA ALA A 215 21.21 -3.01 -15.47
C ALA A 215 21.88 -1.72 -14.98
N ASP A 216 22.19 -0.79 -15.88
CA ASP A 216 22.88 0.45 -15.55
C ASP A 216 22.03 1.44 -14.74
N LEU A 217 20.70 1.31 -14.78
CA LEU A 217 19.76 2.22 -14.11
C LEU A 217 19.41 1.78 -12.68
N VAL A 218 19.22 0.47 -12.46
CA VAL A 218 18.73 -0.06 -11.17
C VAL A 218 19.76 -0.87 -10.38
N SER A 219 20.86 -1.25 -11.01
CA SER A 219 21.94 -2.04 -10.40
C SER A 219 23.28 -1.68 -11.04
N PRO A 220 23.72 -0.41 -10.93
CA PRO A 220 24.95 0.04 -11.56
C PRO A 220 26.18 -0.76 -11.07
N LEU A 221 27.17 -0.91 -11.95
CA LEU A 221 28.42 -1.64 -11.63
C LEU A 221 29.16 -1.05 -10.42
N GLU A 222 29.08 0.27 -10.26
CA GLU A 222 29.65 1.00 -9.13
C GLU A 222 28.50 1.70 -8.39
N PRO A 223 27.92 1.06 -7.36
CA PRO A 223 26.76 1.62 -6.64
C PRO A 223 27.11 2.88 -5.85
N GLY A 224 28.38 3.10 -5.47
CA GLY A 224 28.82 4.34 -4.83
C GLY A 224 28.02 4.69 -3.58
N ASP A 225 27.39 5.88 -3.60
CA ASP A 225 26.56 6.39 -2.50
C ASP A 225 25.05 6.05 -2.65
N LEU A 226 24.69 5.08 -3.49
CA LEU A 226 23.30 4.68 -3.71
C LEU A 226 22.63 4.24 -2.39
N ASP A 227 21.45 4.79 -2.13
CA ASP A 227 20.62 4.46 -0.98
C ASP A 227 19.14 4.61 -1.38
N GLU A 228 18.47 3.50 -1.68
CA GLU A 228 17.06 3.51 -2.08
C GLU A 228 16.12 3.88 -0.92
N PHE A 229 16.59 3.86 0.32
CA PHE A 229 15.81 4.21 1.49
C PHE A 229 16.05 5.64 1.98
N ALA A 230 16.93 6.41 1.32
CA ALA A 230 17.31 7.75 1.73
C ALA A 230 16.10 8.69 1.88
N LEU A 231 15.19 8.71 0.89
CA LEU A 231 13.98 9.54 0.95
C LEU A 231 12.99 9.07 2.01
N ALA A 232 12.91 7.75 2.23
CA ALA A 232 12.16 7.19 3.34
C ALA A 232 12.77 7.59 4.69
N GLY A 233 14.06 7.94 4.75
CA GLY A 233 14.78 8.33 5.96
C GLY A 233 15.08 7.16 6.89
N VAL A 234 15.15 5.93 6.38
CA VAL A 234 15.46 4.74 7.20
C VAL A 234 16.94 4.74 7.57
N THR A 235 17.23 4.59 8.86
CA THR A 235 18.59 4.44 9.39
C THR A 235 18.80 3.12 10.13
N LYS A 236 17.70 2.44 10.48
CA LYS A 236 17.65 1.15 11.16
C LYS A 236 16.30 0.47 10.87
N PRO A 237 16.18 -0.87 11.02
CA PRO A 237 14.95 -1.57 10.65
C PRO A 237 13.74 -1.19 11.53
N GLU A 238 13.94 -0.67 12.74
CA GLU A 238 12.84 -0.12 13.57
C GLU A 238 12.15 1.08 12.91
N ASP A 239 12.86 1.87 12.09
CA ASP A 239 12.24 3.00 11.39
C ASP A 239 11.21 2.50 10.36
N ILE A 240 11.45 1.31 9.77
CA ILE A 240 10.51 0.64 8.86
C ILE A 240 9.28 0.18 9.64
N ARG A 241 9.50 -0.52 10.77
CA ARG A 241 8.42 -0.94 11.68
C ARG A 241 7.53 0.23 12.07
N ASP A 242 8.13 1.26 12.63
CA ASP A 242 7.39 2.39 13.22
C ASP A 242 6.60 3.13 12.14
N ARG A 243 7.20 3.34 10.95
CA ARG A 243 6.48 3.97 9.84
C ARG A 243 5.38 3.06 9.31
N PHE A 244 5.70 1.83 8.93
CA PHE A 244 4.74 0.97 8.25
C PHE A 244 3.49 0.74 9.10
N LEU A 245 3.67 0.45 10.39
CA LEU A 245 2.57 0.14 11.31
C LEU A 245 1.81 1.37 11.81
N ASN A 246 2.42 2.56 11.74
CA ASN A 246 1.73 3.83 12.00
C ASN A 246 0.87 4.27 10.81
N HIS A 247 1.37 4.09 9.59
CA HIS A 247 0.80 4.73 8.39
C HIS A 247 -0.22 3.87 7.64
N PHE A 248 -0.05 2.55 7.58
CA PHE A 248 -0.77 1.74 6.58
C PHE A 248 -1.80 0.79 7.17
N TYR A 249 -3.03 0.89 6.66
CA TYR A 249 -4.19 0.11 7.08
C TYR A 249 -4.79 -0.64 5.89
N PHE A 250 -5.13 -1.91 6.08
CA PHE A 250 -5.53 -2.82 5.00
C PHE A 250 -6.98 -3.29 5.20
N GLY A 251 -7.87 -2.73 4.38
CA GLY A 251 -9.27 -3.12 4.30
C GLY A 251 -9.40 -4.53 3.74
N THR A 252 -10.13 -5.37 4.46
CA THR A 252 -10.26 -6.79 4.17
C THR A 252 -11.72 -7.20 4.14
N GLU A 253 -12.06 -8.07 3.20
CA GLU A 253 -13.38 -8.66 3.07
C GLU A 253 -13.76 -9.47 4.32
N SER A 254 -15.07 -9.56 4.56
CA SER A 254 -15.62 -10.16 5.78
C SER A 254 -15.32 -11.65 5.95
N ASP A 255 -15.05 -12.35 4.86
CA ASP A 255 -14.76 -13.78 4.80
C ASP A 255 -13.32 -14.09 4.36
N ASP A 256 -12.47 -13.07 4.16
CA ASP A 256 -11.07 -13.28 3.78
C ASP A 256 -10.23 -13.72 4.98
N THR A 257 -10.19 -15.06 5.13
CA THR A 257 -9.40 -15.77 6.14
C THR A 257 -7.91 -15.44 6.14
N ARG A 258 -7.37 -14.84 5.08
CA ARG A 258 -5.95 -14.47 5.01
C ARG A 258 -5.60 -13.27 5.87
N VAL A 259 -6.59 -12.58 6.47
CA VAL A 259 -6.36 -11.61 7.55
C VAL A 259 -5.50 -12.20 8.68
N ALA A 260 -5.54 -13.52 8.87
CA ALA A 260 -4.67 -14.23 9.81
C ALA A 260 -3.18 -13.93 9.59
N GLN A 261 -2.73 -13.66 8.36
CA GLN A 261 -1.33 -13.30 8.08
C GLN A 261 -0.97 -11.95 8.69
N ALA A 262 -1.86 -10.95 8.64
CA ALA A 262 -1.64 -9.65 9.26
C ALA A 262 -1.53 -9.72 10.78
N PHE A 263 -2.26 -10.66 11.40
CA PHE A 263 -2.27 -10.89 12.83
C PHE A 263 -1.31 -11.99 13.30
N ASN A 264 -0.56 -12.61 12.40
CA ASN A 264 0.40 -13.67 12.75
C ASN A 264 1.67 -13.09 13.37
N ARG A 265 1.59 -12.72 14.65
CA ARG A 265 2.70 -12.16 15.43
C ARG A 265 3.91 -13.09 15.56
N LYS A 266 3.75 -14.39 15.30
CA LYS A 266 4.89 -15.33 15.29
C LYS A 266 5.70 -15.27 14.01
N ALA A 267 5.05 -14.94 12.88
CA ALA A 267 5.71 -14.85 11.59
C ALA A 267 6.17 -13.43 11.26
N ASN A 268 5.36 -12.42 11.58
CA ASN A 268 5.66 -11.04 11.21
C ASN A 268 6.85 -10.49 12.03
N PRO A 269 7.80 -9.78 11.40
CA PRO A 269 8.92 -9.15 12.10
C PRO A 269 8.47 -8.23 13.23
N TYR A 270 9.26 -8.18 14.31
CA TYR A 270 8.94 -7.47 15.55
C TYR A 270 7.67 -7.94 16.27
N GLY A 271 7.13 -9.11 15.91
CA GLY A 271 6.12 -9.80 16.69
C GLY A 271 6.70 -10.65 17.83
N ASP A 272 5.87 -11.52 18.41
CA ASP A 272 6.16 -12.32 19.61
C ASP A 272 7.44 -13.16 19.48
N ALA A 273 7.74 -13.68 18.28
CA ALA A 273 8.94 -14.50 18.02
C ALA A 273 10.23 -13.67 17.89
N TYR A 274 10.13 -12.36 17.69
CA TYR A 274 11.24 -11.44 17.45
C TYR A 274 11.57 -10.57 18.68
N GLY A 275 11.04 -10.93 19.86
CA GLY A 275 11.28 -10.19 21.11
C GLY A 275 10.69 -8.78 21.15
N GLY A 276 9.82 -8.43 20.20
CA GLY A 276 9.20 -7.12 20.08
C GLY A 276 8.01 -6.92 21.01
N GLN A 277 7.61 -5.66 21.20
CA GLN A 277 6.28 -5.33 21.71
C GLN A 277 5.27 -5.84 20.68
N SER A 278 4.35 -6.71 21.10
CA SER A 278 3.37 -7.38 20.27
C SER A 278 2.67 -6.41 19.29
N GLN A 279 3.00 -6.46 17.99
CA GLN A 279 2.40 -5.57 16.98
C GLN A 279 1.79 -6.35 15.82
N ARG A 280 0.57 -5.94 15.47
CA ARG A 280 -0.23 -6.48 14.36
C ARG A 280 -0.07 -5.57 13.15
N VAL A 281 0.02 -6.16 11.96
CA VAL A 281 -0.21 -5.39 10.73
C VAL A 281 -1.67 -4.93 10.77
N LYS A 282 -1.91 -3.64 10.47
CA LYS A 282 -3.19 -2.99 10.71
C LYS A 282 -4.24 -3.41 9.68
N ALA A 283 -4.98 -4.48 9.96
CA ALA A 283 -6.11 -4.90 9.15
C ALA A 283 -7.44 -4.47 9.76
N PHE A 284 -8.42 -4.12 8.93
CA PHE A 284 -9.78 -3.81 9.38
C PHE A 284 -10.84 -4.30 8.40
N LEU A 285 -12.07 -4.46 8.86
CA LEU A 285 -13.20 -4.82 8.00
C LEU A 285 -13.49 -3.69 7.01
N GLY A 286 -13.31 -3.97 5.73
CA GLY A 286 -13.51 -3.03 4.62
C GLY A 286 -14.07 -3.77 3.41
N SER A 287 -15.31 -4.24 3.55
CA SER A 287 -15.99 -5.18 2.64
C SER A 287 -16.88 -4.45 1.64
N ASP A 288 -16.81 -4.80 0.34
CA ASP A 288 -17.66 -4.22 -0.70
C ASP A 288 -19.10 -4.75 -0.60
N SER A 289 -19.94 -4.01 0.11
CA SER A 289 -21.32 -4.41 0.35
C SER A 289 -22.21 -4.14 -0.86
N GLY A 290 -22.58 -5.20 -1.58
CA GLY A 290 -23.44 -5.12 -2.78
C GLY A 290 -22.75 -5.53 -4.08
N HIS A 291 -21.49 -5.97 -4.01
CA HIS A 291 -20.79 -6.66 -5.09
C HIS A 291 -21.16 -8.16 -5.13
N TRP A 292 -20.76 -8.88 -6.18
CA TRP A 292 -21.22 -10.27 -6.42
C TRP A 292 -20.66 -11.30 -5.43
N ASP A 293 -19.59 -10.97 -4.71
CA ASP A 293 -18.99 -11.76 -3.63
C ASP A 293 -19.58 -11.45 -2.24
N VAL A 294 -20.31 -10.34 -2.07
CA VAL A 294 -21.05 -10.00 -0.84
C VAL A 294 -22.52 -9.68 -1.16
N PRO A 295 -23.33 -10.70 -1.56
CA PRO A 295 -24.71 -10.50 -1.98
C PRO A 295 -25.67 -10.16 -0.83
N ASP A 296 -25.28 -10.42 0.43
CA ASP A 296 -26.08 -10.16 1.63
C ASP A 296 -25.28 -9.37 2.67
N ILE A 297 -25.58 -8.07 2.77
CA ILE A 297 -24.95 -7.17 3.73
C ILE A 297 -25.20 -7.57 5.20
N THR A 298 -26.27 -8.33 5.47
CA THR A 298 -26.59 -8.77 6.84
C THR A 298 -25.67 -9.88 7.33
N ALA A 299 -24.97 -10.57 6.42
CA ALA A 299 -24.07 -11.68 6.74
C ALA A 299 -22.64 -11.23 7.12
N ILE A 300 -22.24 -9.99 6.81
CA ILE A 300 -20.86 -9.49 6.94
C ILE A 300 -20.29 -9.71 8.36
N ALA A 301 -21.06 -9.34 9.39
CA ALA A 301 -20.61 -9.50 10.78
C ALA A 301 -20.50 -10.99 11.17
N ALA A 302 -21.44 -11.83 10.72
CA ALA A 302 -21.43 -13.26 10.98
C ALA A 302 -20.26 -13.96 10.26
N ASN A 303 -20.00 -13.60 8.99
CA ASN A 303 -18.85 -14.09 8.22
C ASN A 303 -17.55 -13.78 8.96
N THR A 304 -17.42 -12.55 9.46
CA THR A 304 -16.23 -12.11 10.19
C THR A 304 -16.06 -12.90 11.49
N TYR A 305 -17.14 -13.10 12.25
CA TYR A 305 -17.11 -13.90 13.49
C TYR A 305 -16.78 -15.38 13.23
N SER A 306 -17.18 -15.94 12.09
CA SER A 306 -16.88 -17.34 11.73
C SER A 306 -15.38 -17.66 11.72
N MET A 307 -14.52 -16.65 11.49
CA MET A 307 -13.06 -16.83 11.56
C MET A 307 -12.59 -17.16 12.98
N VAL A 308 -13.24 -16.62 14.01
CA VAL A 308 -12.98 -16.96 15.41
C VAL A 308 -13.47 -18.37 15.72
N GLU A 309 -14.68 -18.73 15.30
CA GLU A 309 -15.24 -20.08 15.49
C GLU A 309 -14.34 -21.16 14.87
N ARG A 310 -13.75 -20.84 13.70
CA ARG A 310 -12.81 -21.70 12.98
C ARG A 310 -11.37 -21.62 13.51
N LYS A 311 -11.11 -20.81 14.54
CA LYS A 311 -9.79 -20.59 15.17
C LYS A 311 -8.72 -20.07 14.19
N ILE A 312 -9.14 -19.29 13.21
CA ILE A 312 -8.26 -18.64 12.22
C ILE A 312 -7.63 -17.38 12.83
N ILE A 313 -8.43 -16.62 13.58
CA ILE A 313 -8.00 -15.49 14.41
C ILE A 313 -8.56 -15.64 15.82
N THR A 314 -7.99 -14.93 16.79
CA THR A 314 -8.49 -14.92 18.18
C THR A 314 -9.64 -13.90 18.37
N GLU A 315 -10.35 -13.97 19.50
CA GLU A 315 -11.32 -12.92 19.87
C GLU A 315 -10.66 -11.55 20.05
N GLU A 316 -9.42 -11.52 20.55
CA GLU A 316 -8.61 -10.29 20.63
C GLU A 316 -8.37 -9.72 19.23
N ASP A 317 -7.93 -10.56 18.29
CA ASP A 317 -7.72 -10.15 16.90
C ASP A 317 -9.02 -9.65 16.24
N LEU A 318 -10.16 -10.27 16.54
CA LEU A 318 -11.47 -9.81 16.08
C LEU A 318 -11.78 -8.39 16.58
N GLN A 319 -11.47 -8.09 17.85
CA GLN A 319 -11.62 -6.75 18.41
C GLN A 319 -10.72 -5.73 17.71
N TYR A 320 -9.48 -6.11 17.38
CA TYR A 320 -8.59 -5.27 16.59
C TYR A 320 -9.15 -5.00 15.18
N PHE A 321 -9.68 -6.04 14.54
CA PHE A 321 -10.23 -5.99 13.19
C PHE A 321 -11.52 -5.17 13.06
N LEU A 322 -12.44 -5.33 14.00
CA LEU A 322 -13.76 -4.70 13.96
C LEU A 322 -13.83 -3.34 14.66
N SER A 323 -12.90 -3.05 15.59
CA SER A 323 -13.02 -1.87 16.46
C SER A 323 -11.72 -1.09 16.60
N ILE A 324 -10.64 -1.68 17.13
CA ILE A 324 -9.46 -0.88 17.51
C ILE A 324 -8.79 -0.26 16.28
N HIS A 325 -8.48 -1.01 15.23
CA HIS A 325 -7.87 -0.45 14.02
C HIS A 325 -8.72 0.59 13.28
N PRO A 326 -10.04 0.38 13.04
CA PRO A 326 -10.85 1.43 12.41
C PRO A 326 -11.00 2.68 13.30
N LEU A 327 -11.14 2.52 14.63
CA LEU A 327 -11.14 3.66 15.55
C LEU A 327 -9.81 4.42 15.50
N GLU A 328 -8.69 3.70 15.59
CA GLU A 328 -7.34 4.27 15.51
C GLU A 328 -7.09 5.00 14.18
N LEU A 329 -7.56 4.44 13.07
CA LEU A 329 -7.46 5.03 11.74
C LEU A 329 -8.22 6.36 11.66
N TYR A 330 -9.53 6.32 11.85
CA TYR A 330 -10.39 7.47 11.57
C TYR A 330 -10.31 8.57 12.64
N THR A 331 -9.92 8.23 13.88
CA THR A 331 -9.74 9.24 14.94
C THR A 331 -8.35 9.86 14.99
N SER A 332 -7.41 9.39 14.16
CA SER A 332 -6.00 9.82 14.15
C SER A 332 -5.81 11.32 13.98
N LEU A 333 -6.54 11.91 13.03
CA LEU A 333 -6.52 13.35 12.75
C LEU A 333 -7.78 14.04 13.27
N ASN A 334 -8.91 13.34 13.27
CA ASN A 334 -10.21 13.86 13.69
C ASN A 334 -10.79 13.05 14.86
N ARG A 335 -10.53 13.50 16.08
CA ARG A 335 -11.09 12.87 17.30
C ARG A 335 -12.62 12.87 17.33
N ASP A 336 -13.27 13.77 16.59
CA ASP A 336 -14.72 13.87 16.51
C ASP A 336 -15.32 13.07 15.34
N PHE A 337 -14.54 12.23 14.63
CA PHE A 337 -15.00 11.52 13.44
C PHE A 337 -16.30 10.72 13.67
N PHE A 338 -16.45 10.11 14.85
CA PHE A 338 -17.62 9.31 15.21
C PHE A 338 -18.68 10.05 16.02
N LYS A 339 -18.57 11.38 16.21
CA LYS A 339 -19.62 12.17 16.87
C LYS A 339 -20.94 12.07 16.11
N GLY A 340 -22.03 11.91 16.86
CA GLY A 340 -23.39 11.72 16.35
C GLY A 340 -23.66 10.34 15.74
N THR A 341 -22.74 9.38 15.86
CA THR A 341 -22.90 8.02 15.30
C THR A 341 -23.29 7.01 16.36
N ALA A 342 -23.81 5.85 15.93
CA ALA A 342 -24.17 4.73 16.82
C ALA A 342 -22.98 4.18 17.63
N VAL A 343 -21.74 4.49 17.24
CA VAL A 343 -20.50 4.05 17.89
C VAL A 343 -19.76 5.17 18.62
N GLU A 344 -20.37 6.35 18.78
CA GLU A 344 -19.74 7.51 19.46
C GLU A 344 -19.21 7.14 20.86
N LYS A 345 -20.02 6.45 21.67
CA LYS A 345 -19.62 6.04 23.03
C LYS A 345 -18.36 5.17 23.02
N THR A 346 -18.31 4.18 22.13
CA THR A 346 -17.15 3.28 22.01
C THR A 346 -15.91 4.04 21.55
N ALA A 347 -16.07 4.99 20.62
CA ALA A 347 -14.98 5.86 20.18
C ALA A 347 -14.47 6.76 21.32
N ASP A 348 -15.36 7.35 22.11
CA ASP A 348 -15.00 8.15 23.29
C ASP A 348 -14.27 7.32 24.35
N GLU A 349 -14.68 6.06 24.57
CA GLU A 349 -14.02 5.11 25.47
C GLU A 349 -12.61 4.73 24.98
N PHE A 350 -12.44 4.46 23.68
CA PHE A 350 -11.14 4.24 23.05
C PHE A 350 -10.22 5.45 23.20
N LEU A 351 -10.73 6.65 22.89
CA LEU A 351 -9.98 7.90 22.99
C LEU A 351 -9.60 8.28 24.44
N ALA A 352 -10.30 7.73 25.43
CA ALA A 352 -10.01 7.86 26.86
C ALA A 352 -9.06 6.76 27.40
N GLY A 353 -8.59 5.84 26.55
CA GLY A 353 -7.71 4.73 26.93
C GLY A 353 -8.40 3.62 27.72
N LYS A 354 -9.74 3.52 27.64
CA LYS A 354 -10.55 2.50 28.33
C LYS A 354 -10.81 1.25 27.48
N LEU A 355 -10.44 1.30 26.20
CA LEU A 355 -10.47 0.20 25.25
C LEU A 355 -9.05 0.04 24.71
N SER A 356 -8.41 -1.12 24.95
CA SER A 356 -7.02 -1.41 24.57
C SER A 356 -6.86 -2.81 24.01
#